data_AF-A0A813SZ24-F1
#
_entry.id   AF-A0A813SZ24-F1
#
_cell.length_a   1.000
_cell.length_b   1.000
_cell.length_c   1.000
_cell.angle_alpha   90.00
_cell.angle_beta   90.00
_cell.angle_gamma   90.00
#
_symmetry.space_group_name_H-M   'P 1'
#
loop_
_entity.id
_entity.type
_entity.pdbx_description
1 polymer ?
#
loop_
_entity_poly.entity_id
_entity_poly.type
_entity_poly.pdbx_seq_one_letter_code
_entity_poly.pdbx_strand_id
1 'polypeptide(L)'
;MSAKNCVDEDENDKKIKFKDNKLLYVKNIFKTFGLFIWDNKKKEFLGREVLSWSYVGVMYVFYFSILGGFTWAMMAILMAITQSTNMSVPKYAGLSSPITGDDGLLPGLGMRPHLGKKLSTIEFNYNKSESYLEYVDALDIFLEDYEERIKNTGDCSVLTTEQAKSTNRDYSCSYDIFSYLDQLGCSKNKSYGFATGEPCVLIKLNNIFKWSPDKTKYPTSDYLARNPCNGTNVLNELKSFTDHIFYTCNGETESDTSFINSIKLNSLMGINDCFAGVPFYFYPYTNQANYMQPLIVVKLNLTLNQQVNINCVAWANNIKIDKRKGYGSVKFSIKIMN
;
A
#
# COMPACT_ATOMS: atom_id res chain seq x y z
N MET A 1 -24.18 76.34 -31.41
CA MET A 1 -23.57 75.53 -30.35
C MET A 1 -24.67 75.07 -29.40
N SER A 2 -25.53 74.12 -29.81
CA SER A 2 -26.51 73.47 -28.91
C SER A 2 -27.19 72.29 -29.62
N ALA A 3 -26.40 71.30 -30.01
CA ALA A 3 -26.92 70.02 -30.55
C ALA A 3 -26.23 68.80 -29.93
N LYS A 4 -25.25 69.00 -29.03
CA LYS A 4 -24.56 67.91 -28.34
C LYS A 4 -25.28 67.46 -27.06
N ASN A 5 -26.04 68.34 -26.40
CA ASN A 5 -26.67 67.99 -25.11
C ASN A 5 -27.92 67.10 -25.25
N CYS A 6 -28.62 67.10 -26.39
CA CYS A 6 -29.84 66.29 -26.54
C CYS A 6 -29.56 64.81 -26.86
N VAL A 7 -28.44 64.51 -27.54
CA VAL A 7 -28.11 63.13 -27.94
C VAL A 7 -27.54 62.32 -26.77
N ASP A 8 -26.74 62.96 -25.91
CA ASP A 8 -26.16 62.30 -24.73
C ASP A 8 -27.20 62.05 -23.62
N GLU A 9 -28.24 62.89 -23.52
CA GLU A 9 -29.39 62.64 -22.65
C GLU A 9 -30.22 61.44 -23.14
N ASP A 10 -30.52 61.34 -24.43
CA ASP A 10 -31.28 60.23 -25.01
C ASP A 10 -30.54 58.88 -24.94
N GLU A 11 -29.20 58.86 -25.09
CA GLU A 11 -28.40 57.62 -24.96
C GLU A 11 -28.25 57.18 -23.50
N ASN A 12 -28.07 58.12 -22.57
CA ASN A 12 -28.06 57.81 -21.14
C ASN A 12 -29.45 57.35 -20.66
N ASP A 13 -30.52 57.98 -21.11
CA ASP A 13 -31.88 57.60 -20.73
C ASP A 13 -32.27 56.23 -21.32
N LYS A 14 -31.76 55.87 -22.52
CA LYS A 14 -31.87 54.51 -23.08
C LYS A 14 -31.01 53.49 -22.31
N LYS A 15 -29.79 53.81 -21.90
CA LYS A 15 -28.94 52.93 -21.09
C LYS A 15 -29.50 52.70 -19.69
N ILE A 16 -30.05 53.74 -19.06
CA ILE A 16 -30.75 53.66 -17.76
C ILE A 16 -31.99 52.76 -17.90
N LYS A 17 -32.85 53.00 -18.89
CA LYS A 17 -34.01 52.13 -19.19
C LYS A 17 -33.64 50.67 -19.48
N PHE A 18 -32.54 50.42 -20.21
CA PHE A 18 -32.08 49.05 -20.49
C PHE A 18 -31.53 48.35 -19.23
N LYS A 19 -30.76 49.05 -18.41
CA LYS A 19 -30.21 48.52 -17.15
C LYS A 19 -31.32 48.27 -16.12
N ASP A 20 -32.31 49.15 -16.05
CA ASP A 20 -33.49 49.00 -15.20
C ASP A 20 -34.38 47.84 -15.65
N ASN A 21 -34.57 47.63 -16.96
CA ASN A 21 -35.28 46.47 -17.51
C ASN A 21 -34.55 45.15 -17.23
N LYS A 22 -33.22 45.10 -17.32
CA LYS A 22 -32.44 43.92 -16.97
C LYS A 22 -32.48 43.64 -15.47
N LEU A 23 -32.42 44.67 -14.64
CA LEU A 23 -32.55 44.55 -13.18
C LEU A 23 -33.97 44.09 -12.79
N LEU A 24 -35.02 44.59 -13.46
CA LEU A 24 -36.40 44.13 -13.28
C LEU A 24 -36.59 42.68 -13.69
N TYR A 25 -35.98 42.25 -14.80
CA TYR A 25 -36.02 40.87 -15.28
C TYR A 25 -35.35 39.91 -14.30
N VAL A 26 -34.15 40.25 -13.82
CA VAL A 26 -33.43 39.45 -12.81
C VAL A 26 -34.18 39.42 -11.48
N LYS A 27 -34.72 40.56 -11.02
CA LYS A 27 -35.59 40.63 -9.83
C LYS A 27 -36.84 39.78 -10.00
N ASN A 28 -37.45 39.74 -11.18
CA ASN A 28 -38.59 38.88 -11.47
C ASN A 28 -38.19 37.40 -11.45
N ILE A 29 -37.04 37.01 -11.99
CA ILE A 29 -36.54 35.63 -11.87
C ILE A 29 -36.33 35.24 -10.40
N PHE A 30 -35.65 36.06 -9.60
CA PHE A 30 -35.47 35.78 -8.16
C PHE A 30 -36.80 35.73 -7.41
N LYS A 31 -37.77 36.56 -7.79
CA LYS A 31 -39.12 36.53 -7.23
C LYS A 31 -39.87 35.25 -7.63
N THR A 32 -39.74 34.79 -8.86
CA THR A 32 -40.32 33.53 -9.36
C THR A 32 -39.65 32.31 -8.73
N PHE A 33 -38.32 32.31 -8.57
CA PHE A 33 -37.58 31.27 -7.85
C PHE A 33 -37.91 31.27 -6.36
N GLY A 34 -38.04 32.44 -5.74
CA GLY A 34 -38.49 32.58 -4.35
C GLY A 34 -39.91 32.03 -4.15
N LEU A 35 -40.83 32.33 -5.06
CA LEU A 35 -42.19 31.78 -5.08
C LEU A 35 -42.23 30.28 -5.35
N PHE A 36 -41.31 29.74 -6.15
CA PHE A 36 -41.16 28.31 -6.40
C PHE A 36 -40.71 27.57 -5.13
N ILE A 37 -39.79 28.16 -4.36
CA ILE A 37 -39.32 27.57 -3.09
C ILE A 37 -40.41 27.68 -2.01
N TRP A 38 -41.04 28.86 -1.89
CA TRP A 38 -42.03 29.13 -0.86
C TRP A 38 -43.13 30.09 -1.36
N ASP A 39 -44.36 29.57 -1.48
CA ASP A 39 -45.54 30.38 -1.75
C ASP A 39 -46.27 30.69 -0.43
N ASN A 40 -46.04 31.89 0.11
CA ASN A 40 -46.65 32.34 1.36
C ASN A 40 -48.19 32.50 1.26
N LYS A 41 -48.76 32.64 0.04
CA LYS A 41 -50.22 32.78 -0.15
C LYS A 41 -50.93 31.43 -0.08
N LYS A 42 -50.28 30.38 -0.58
CA LYS A 42 -50.81 28.99 -0.57
C LYS A 42 -50.27 28.13 0.56
N LYS A 43 -49.26 28.61 1.30
CA LYS A 43 -48.48 27.84 2.30
C LYS A 43 -47.88 26.56 1.72
N GLU A 44 -47.43 26.64 0.47
CA GLU A 44 -46.81 25.54 -0.26
C GLU A 44 -45.28 25.70 -0.27
N PHE A 45 -44.56 24.63 0.06
CA PHE A 45 -43.11 24.53 -0.07
C PHE A 45 -42.78 23.63 -1.26
N LEU A 46 -41.96 24.08 -2.21
CA LEU A 46 -41.59 23.32 -3.42
C LEU A 46 -42.81 22.65 -4.13
N GLY A 47 -43.92 23.37 -4.22
CA GLY A 47 -45.13 22.93 -4.92
C GLY A 47 -46.02 21.92 -4.18
N ARG A 48 -45.82 21.68 -2.88
CA ARG A 48 -46.77 20.92 -2.03
C ARG A 48 -47.01 21.62 -0.70
N GLU A 49 -48.20 21.42 -0.14
CA GLU A 49 -48.54 21.88 1.21
C GLU A 49 -47.61 21.26 2.27
N VAL A 50 -47.26 22.02 3.30
CA VAL A 50 -46.42 21.56 4.43
C VAL A 50 -47.00 20.30 5.09
N LEU A 51 -48.32 20.19 5.16
CA LEU A 51 -49.02 19.00 5.67
C LEU A 51 -48.73 17.76 4.79
N SER A 52 -48.77 17.90 3.45
CA SER A 52 -48.42 16.83 2.51
C SER A 52 -46.96 16.42 2.64
N TRP A 53 -46.04 17.38 2.78
CA TRP A 53 -44.63 17.10 3.08
C TRP A 53 -44.44 16.35 4.39
N SER A 54 -45.22 16.66 5.43
CA SER A 54 -45.16 15.93 6.70
C SER A 54 -45.61 14.48 6.55
N TYR A 55 -46.68 14.20 5.80
CA TYR A 55 -47.12 12.82 5.51
C TYR A 55 -46.07 12.05 4.71
N VAL A 56 -45.50 12.68 3.69
CA VAL A 56 -44.43 12.09 2.88
C VAL A 56 -43.20 11.80 3.75
N GLY A 57 -42.75 12.76 4.56
CA GLY A 57 -41.61 12.60 5.46
C GLY A 57 -41.83 11.47 6.48
N VAL A 58 -42.99 11.43 7.12
CA VAL A 58 -43.35 10.36 8.06
C VAL A 58 -43.36 9.00 7.35
N MET A 59 -43.96 8.90 6.16
CA MET A 59 -43.97 7.66 5.38
C MET A 59 -42.55 7.19 5.03
N TYR A 60 -41.66 8.09 4.62
CA TYR A 60 -40.26 7.76 4.34
C TYR A 60 -39.49 7.35 5.60
N VAL A 61 -39.72 8.01 6.74
CA VAL A 61 -39.08 7.63 8.02
C VAL A 61 -39.48 6.21 8.42
N PHE A 62 -40.76 5.87 8.34
CA PHE A 62 -41.22 4.50 8.60
C PHE A 62 -40.64 3.50 7.60
N TYR A 63 -40.71 3.82 6.30
CA TYR A 63 -40.20 2.97 5.24
C TYR A 63 -38.70 2.67 5.40
N PHE A 64 -37.87 3.70 5.59
CA PHE A 64 -36.42 3.52 5.76
C PHE A 64 -36.05 2.91 7.09
N SER A 65 -36.86 3.08 8.14
CA SER A 65 -36.67 2.40 9.43
C SER A 65 -36.92 0.90 9.29
N ILE A 66 -37.96 0.49 8.56
CA ILE A 66 -38.24 -0.93 8.27
C ILE A 66 -37.14 -1.50 7.38
N LEU A 67 -36.75 -0.79 6.31
CA LEU A 67 -35.68 -1.24 5.41
C LEU A 67 -34.34 -1.34 6.14
N GLY A 68 -34.00 -0.34 6.96
CA GLY A 68 -32.81 -0.33 7.80
C GLY A 68 -32.80 -1.50 8.78
N GLY A 69 -33.91 -1.74 9.47
CA GLY A 69 -34.08 -2.90 10.35
C GLY A 69 -33.91 -4.23 9.63
N PHE A 70 -34.47 -4.37 8.42
CA PHE A 70 -34.29 -5.56 7.60
C PHE A 70 -32.82 -5.77 7.20
N THR A 71 -32.13 -4.72 6.73
CA THR A 71 -30.71 -4.82 6.37
C THR A 71 -29.82 -5.15 7.56
N TRP A 72 -30.12 -4.58 8.74
CA TRP A 72 -29.41 -4.88 9.97
C TRP A 72 -29.65 -6.32 10.43
N ALA A 73 -30.89 -6.81 10.34
CA ALA A 73 -31.21 -8.20 10.65
C ALA A 73 -30.51 -9.18 9.69
N MET A 74 -30.50 -8.89 8.39
CA MET A 74 -29.77 -9.71 7.41
C MET A 74 -28.25 -9.72 7.68
N MET A 75 -27.68 -8.57 8.04
CA MET A 75 -26.26 -8.48 8.42
C MET A 75 -25.98 -9.25 9.72
N ALA A 76 -26.88 -9.18 10.71
CA ALA A 76 -26.74 -9.93 11.96
C ALA A 76 -26.78 -11.46 11.73
N ILE A 77 -27.66 -11.94 10.84
CA ILE A 77 -27.72 -13.35 10.44
C ILE A 77 -26.43 -13.75 9.71
N LEU A 78 -25.96 -12.93 8.76
CA LEU A 78 -24.69 -13.17 8.08
C LEU A 78 -23.54 -13.25 9.09
N MET A 79 -23.46 -12.29 10.01
CA MET A 79 -22.44 -12.28 11.07
C MET A 79 -22.55 -13.53 11.96
N ALA A 80 -23.74 -13.94 12.39
CA ALA A 80 -23.94 -15.15 13.20
C ALA A 80 -23.49 -16.42 12.46
N ILE A 81 -23.81 -16.55 11.17
CA ILE A 81 -23.34 -17.68 10.34
C ILE A 81 -21.82 -17.65 10.16
N THR A 82 -21.22 -16.46 10.03
CA THR A 82 -19.75 -16.33 9.92
C THR A 82 -19.02 -16.46 11.25
N GLN A 83 -19.63 -16.08 12.38
CA GLN A 83 -19.09 -16.28 13.73
C GLN A 83 -19.03 -17.77 14.10
N SER A 84 -19.91 -18.60 13.52
CA SER A 84 -19.82 -20.06 13.65
C SER A 84 -18.57 -20.65 12.98
N THR A 85 -17.89 -19.88 12.12
CA THR A 85 -16.56 -20.23 11.61
C THR A 85 -15.51 -19.55 12.48
N ASN A 86 -14.50 -20.30 12.94
CA ASN A 86 -13.40 -19.75 13.75
C ASN A 86 -12.86 -18.46 13.10
N MET A 87 -13.06 -17.31 13.76
CA MET A 87 -12.73 -15.98 13.22
C MET A 87 -11.22 -15.79 12.98
N SER A 88 -10.39 -16.68 13.53
CA SER A 88 -8.94 -16.72 13.34
C SER A 88 -8.51 -17.24 11.96
N VAL A 89 -9.42 -17.78 11.15
CA VAL A 89 -9.09 -18.43 9.87
C VAL A 89 -10.10 -18.05 8.78
N PRO A 90 -9.66 -17.67 7.57
CA PRO A 90 -10.60 -17.41 6.47
C PRO A 90 -11.34 -18.69 6.05
N LYS A 91 -12.65 -18.57 5.84
CA LYS A 91 -13.52 -19.68 5.39
C LYS A 91 -13.13 -20.23 4.02
N TYR A 92 -12.76 -19.34 3.10
CA TYR A 92 -12.26 -19.68 1.77
C TYR A 92 -10.75 -19.47 1.73
N ALA A 93 -10.01 -20.57 1.69
CA ALA A 93 -8.55 -20.58 1.68
C ALA A 93 -8.03 -21.48 0.55
N GLY A 94 -6.77 -21.30 0.17
CA GLY A 94 -6.17 -22.02 -0.96
C GLY A 94 -6.89 -21.70 -2.27
N LEU A 95 -7.02 -22.68 -3.16
CA LEU A 95 -7.57 -22.49 -4.51
C LEU A 95 -9.02 -22.01 -4.54
N SER A 96 -9.77 -22.22 -3.47
CA SER A 96 -11.14 -21.72 -3.32
C SER A 96 -11.22 -20.27 -2.86
N SER A 97 -10.07 -19.63 -2.58
CA SER A 97 -9.99 -18.21 -2.22
C SER A 97 -10.32 -17.33 -3.43
N PRO A 98 -11.08 -16.22 -3.26
CA PRO A 98 -11.30 -15.22 -4.31
C PRO A 98 -10.02 -14.53 -4.81
N ILE A 99 -8.92 -14.65 -4.06
CA ILE A 99 -7.61 -14.09 -4.41
C ILE A 99 -6.87 -15.01 -5.41
N THR A 100 -7.34 -16.26 -5.56
CA THR A 100 -6.80 -17.21 -6.52
C THR A 100 -7.16 -16.77 -7.93
N GLY A 101 -6.16 -16.57 -8.78
CA GLY A 101 -6.38 -16.41 -10.22
C GLY A 101 -6.28 -17.75 -10.96
N ASP A 102 -6.44 -17.72 -12.28
CA ASP A 102 -6.28 -18.90 -13.15
C ASP A 102 -4.93 -19.62 -12.94
N ASP A 103 -3.93 -18.86 -12.49
CA ASP A 103 -2.56 -19.26 -12.27
C ASP A 103 -2.23 -19.71 -10.83
N GLY A 104 -3.22 -19.78 -9.94
CA GLY A 104 -3.07 -20.15 -8.53
C GLY A 104 -2.97 -18.95 -7.57
N LEU A 105 -2.44 -19.19 -6.36
CA LEU A 105 -2.24 -18.15 -5.34
C LEU A 105 -0.87 -17.50 -5.52
N LEU A 106 -0.88 -16.23 -5.91
CA LEU A 106 0.32 -15.46 -6.21
C LEU A 106 0.56 -14.43 -5.10
N PRO A 107 1.55 -14.62 -4.21
CA PRO A 107 1.88 -13.62 -3.21
C PRO A 107 2.48 -12.38 -3.87
N GLY A 108 2.03 -11.22 -3.41
CA GLY A 108 2.65 -9.94 -3.75
C GLY A 108 3.87 -9.65 -2.88
N LEU A 109 4.73 -8.74 -3.33
CA LEU A 109 5.77 -8.14 -2.49
C LEU A 109 5.35 -6.77 -1.99
N GLY A 110 5.65 -6.49 -0.74
CA GLY A 110 5.54 -5.17 -0.13
C GLY A 110 6.91 -4.62 0.19
N MET A 111 7.03 -3.30 0.25
CA MET A 111 8.22 -2.62 0.76
C MET A 111 7.89 -1.67 1.91
N ARG A 112 8.85 -1.44 2.80
CA ARG A 112 8.80 -0.44 3.88
C ARG A 112 10.09 0.40 3.85
N PRO A 113 10.04 1.71 4.17
CA PRO A 113 8.88 2.46 4.68
C PRO A 113 7.84 2.80 3.61
N HIS A 114 6.58 2.96 4.03
CA HIS A 114 5.50 3.40 3.14
C HIS A 114 4.61 4.40 3.87
N LEU A 115 4.52 5.63 3.35
CA LEU A 115 3.84 6.76 4.00
C LEU A 115 2.36 6.93 3.63
N GLY A 116 1.79 6.04 2.80
CA GLY A 116 0.36 6.02 2.46
C GLY A 116 -0.17 7.19 1.60
N LYS A 117 0.59 8.29 1.45
CA LYS A 117 0.15 9.51 0.75
C LYS A 117 0.47 9.55 -0.76
N LYS A 118 1.38 8.69 -1.26
CA LYS A 118 1.82 8.64 -2.67
C LYS A 118 2.07 7.20 -3.14
N LEU A 119 2.23 7.03 -4.46
CA LEU A 119 2.93 5.88 -5.06
C LEU A 119 4.20 5.59 -4.27
N SER A 120 4.57 4.31 -4.15
CA SER A 120 5.82 3.74 -3.60
C SER A 120 7.10 4.55 -3.88
N THR A 121 7.22 5.75 -3.34
CA THR A 121 8.22 6.78 -3.68
C THR A 121 8.81 7.30 -2.39
N ILE A 122 10.12 7.20 -2.26
CA ILE A 122 10.90 7.72 -1.15
C ILE A 122 11.65 8.94 -1.66
N GLU A 123 11.29 10.13 -1.19
CA GLU A 123 11.93 11.38 -1.59
C GLU A 123 12.35 12.13 -0.33
N PHE A 124 13.65 12.33 -0.15
CA PHE A 124 14.17 13.05 1.01
C PHE A 124 15.45 13.80 0.68
N ASN A 125 15.74 14.82 1.48
CA ASN A 125 17.03 15.50 1.50
C ASN A 125 17.85 14.98 2.68
N TYR A 126 19.05 14.44 2.44
CA TYR A 126 19.86 13.85 3.52
C TYR A 126 20.48 14.91 4.46
N ASN A 127 20.65 16.15 4.00
CA ASN A 127 21.16 17.26 4.82
C ASN A 127 20.09 17.82 5.78
N LYS A 128 18.80 17.56 5.52
CA LYS A 128 17.68 18.02 6.36
C LYS A 128 17.05 16.85 7.10
N SER A 129 17.28 16.76 8.40
CA SER A 129 16.71 15.70 9.26
C SER A 129 15.19 15.59 9.13
N GLU A 130 14.49 16.72 9.19
CA GLU A 130 13.01 16.80 9.05
C GLU A 130 12.48 16.09 7.79
N SER A 131 13.27 16.04 6.71
CA SER A 131 12.84 15.44 5.46
C SER A 131 12.79 13.91 5.49
N TYR A 132 13.61 13.26 6.32
CA TYR A 132 13.66 11.80 6.40
C TYR A 132 13.09 11.22 7.69
N LEU A 133 12.84 12.04 8.71
CA LEU A 133 12.26 11.58 9.97
C LEU A 133 10.92 10.85 9.79
N GLU A 134 10.04 11.29 8.88
CA GLU A 134 8.75 10.60 8.61
C GLU A 134 8.98 9.14 8.16
N TYR A 135 10.05 8.87 7.40
CA TYR A 135 10.41 7.52 6.96
C TYR A 135 11.03 6.68 8.09
N VAL A 136 11.84 7.31 8.95
CA VAL A 136 12.45 6.66 10.13
C VAL A 136 11.37 6.26 11.13
N ASP A 137 10.45 7.17 11.44
CA ASP A 137 9.34 6.92 12.36
C ASP A 137 8.42 5.80 11.82
N ALA A 138 8.18 5.77 10.51
CA ALA A 138 7.40 4.70 9.88
C ALA A 138 8.10 3.33 9.96
N LEU A 139 9.44 3.29 9.96
CA LEU A 139 10.20 2.06 10.18
C LEU A 139 10.18 1.65 11.65
N ASP A 140 10.33 2.60 12.57
CA ASP A 140 10.29 2.35 14.01
C ASP A 140 8.95 1.74 14.44
N ILE A 141 7.83 2.36 14.03
CA ILE A 141 6.47 1.85 14.29
C ILE A 141 6.29 0.45 13.68
N PHE A 142 6.87 0.20 12.51
CA PHE A 142 6.76 -1.10 11.85
C PHE A 142 7.57 -2.19 12.56
N LEU A 143 8.75 -1.87 13.07
CA LEU A 143 9.66 -2.81 13.73
C LEU A 143 9.34 -3.05 15.21
N GLU A 144 8.55 -2.18 15.85
CA GLU A 144 8.08 -2.36 17.24
C GLU A 144 7.35 -3.70 17.42
N ASP A 145 6.49 -4.09 16.47
CA ASP A 145 5.79 -5.39 16.46
C ASP A 145 6.77 -6.59 16.40
N TYR A 146 7.93 -6.41 15.77
CA TYR A 146 8.98 -7.43 15.71
C TYR A 146 9.77 -7.51 17.03
N GLU A 147 10.02 -6.38 17.71
CA GLU A 147 10.68 -6.36 19.02
C GLU A 147 9.88 -7.13 20.08
N GLU A 148 8.55 -7.00 20.05
CA GLU A 148 7.66 -7.70 20.99
C GLU A 148 7.57 -9.19 20.67
N ARG A 149 7.36 -9.55 19.40
CA ARG A 149 7.20 -10.95 19.01
C ARG A 149 8.44 -11.79 19.28
N ILE A 150 9.64 -11.22 19.16
CA ILE A 150 10.90 -11.99 19.20
C ILE A 150 11.07 -12.69 20.56
N LYS A 151 10.54 -12.06 21.60
CA LYS A 151 10.55 -12.54 22.99
C LYS A 151 9.73 -13.82 23.17
N ASN A 152 8.77 -14.07 22.27
CA ASN A 152 7.80 -15.16 22.34
C ASN A 152 7.97 -16.18 21.19
N THR A 153 9.07 -16.11 20.43
CA THR A 153 9.37 -17.03 19.30
C THR A 153 10.48 -18.02 19.64
N GLY A 154 10.46 -19.19 19.01
CA GLY A 154 11.48 -20.23 19.16
C GLY A 154 12.42 -20.35 17.96
N ASP A 155 13.55 -21.03 18.13
CA ASP A 155 14.47 -21.31 17.02
C ASP A 155 13.91 -22.44 16.12
N CYS A 156 13.83 -22.18 14.82
CA CYS A 156 13.34 -23.13 13.81
C CYS A 156 14.46 -23.71 12.94
N SER A 157 15.72 -23.34 13.15
CA SER A 157 16.86 -23.77 12.33
C SER A 157 17.01 -25.30 12.23
N VAL A 158 16.49 -26.04 13.21
CA VAL A 158 16.57 -27.51 13.31
C VAL A 158 15.33 -28.22 12.72
N LEU A 159 14.24 -27.50 12.45
CA LEU A 159 12.99 -28.10 12.00
C LEU A 159 12.98 -28.29 10.48
N THR A 160 12.66 -29.50 10.02
CA THR A 160 12.35 -29.72 8.60
C THR A 160 11.02 -29.05 8.23
N THR A 161 10.81 -28.71 6.96
CA THR A 161 9.56 -28.09 6.46
C THR A 161 8.31 -28.92 6.81
N GLU A 162 8.44 -30.23 7.01
CA GLU A 162 7.35 -31.12 7.43
C GLU A 162 7.06 -31.05 8.94
N GLN A 163 8.10 -30.86 9.77
CA GLN A 163 7.96 -30.66 11.22
C GLN A 163 7.44 -29.26 11.57
N ALA A 164 7.77 -28.24 10.76
CA ALA A 164 7.20 -26.90 10.86
C ALA A 164 5.69 -26.87 10.54
N LYS A 165 5.21 -27.81 9.71
CA LYS A 165 3.77 -27.95 9.37
C LYS A 165 2.97 -28.66 10.47
N SER A 166 3.61 -29.47 11.32
CA SER A 166 2.94 -30.28 12.36
C SER A 166 3.00 -29.67 13.76
N THR A 167 3.76 -28.59 13.94
CA THR A 167 3.93 -27.94 15.24
C THR A 167 2.65 -27.19 15.65
N ASN A 168 2.39 -27.14 16.97
CA ASN A 168 1.22 -26.47 17.56
C ASN A 168 1.06 -25.03 17.04
N ARG A 169 -0.18 -24.54 16.96
CA ARG A 169 -0.54 -23.17 16.52
C ARG A 169 0.13 -22.04 17.32
N ASP A 170 0.77 -22.37 18.43
CA ASP A 170 1.45 -21.42 19.32
C ASP A 170 2.96 -21.32 19.04
N TYR A 171 3.52 -22.12 18.12
CA TYR A 171 4.94 -22.08 17.78
C TYR A 171 5.21 -21.24 16.54
N SER A 172 6.00 -20.19 16.70
CA SER A 172 6.45 -19.30 15.62
C SER A 172 7.97 -19.21 15.59
N CYS A 173 8.53 -19.19 14.38
CA CYS A 173 9.96 -19.10 14.15
C CYS A 173 10.50 -17.71 14.44
N SER A 174 11.60 -17.65 15.21
CA SER A 174 12.32 -16.42 15.47
C SER A 174 12.99 -15.90 14.19
N TYR A 175 12.92 -14.58 14.00
CA TYR A 175 13.52 -13.88 12.87
C TYR A 175 14.21 -12.62 13.39
N ASP A 176 15.54 -12.69 13.57
CA ASP A 176 16.33 -11.57 14.09
C ASP A 176 16.69 -10.56 12.99
N ILE A 177 15.71 -9.72 12.66
CA ILE A 177 15.86 -8.62 11.70
C ILE A 177 16.86 -7.56 12.18
N PHE A 178 17.00 -7.36 13.49
CA PHE A 178 17.83 -6.29 14.05
C PHE A 178 19.32 -6.55 13.80
N SER A 179 19.76 -7.80 13.95
CA SER A 179 21.12 -8.20 13.56
C SER A 179 21.40 -7.94 12.07
N TYR A 180 20.46 -8.24 11.18
CA TYR A 180 20.65 -8.00 9.73
C TYR A 180 20.72 -6.51 9.38
N LEU A 181 19.93 -5.68 10.05
CA LEU A 181 19.98 -4.22 9.93
C LEU A 181 21.32 -3.68 10.41
N ASP A 182 21.80 -4.12 11.57
CA ASP A 182 23.04 -3.65 12.18
C ASP A 182 24.26 -3.95 11.32
N GLN A 183 24.32 -5.16 10.74
CA GLN A 183 25.41 -5.58 9.86
C GLN A 183 25.53 -4.72 8.59
N LEU A 184 24.41 -4.19 8.08
CA LEU A 184 24.39 -3.24 6.95
C LEU A 184 24.58 -1.77 7.38
N GLY A 185 24.64 -1.49 8.68
CA GLY A 185 24.68 -0.14 9.22
C GLY A 185 23.33 0.58 9.13
N CYS A 186 22.23 -0.17 9.03
CA CYS A 186 20.85 0.31 8.97
C CYS A 186 20.18 0.30 10.35
N SER A 187 20.94 0.45 11.44
CA SER A 187 20.40 0.38 12.78
C SER A 187 19.49 1.58 13.09
N LYS A 188 18.61 1.43 14.09
CA LYS A 188 17.74 2.51 14.59
C LYS A 188 18.55 3.76 14.96
N ASN A 189 19.70 3.57 15.61
CA ASN A 189 20.62 4.64 16.01
C ASN A 189 21.25 5.39 14.82
N LYS A 190 21.28 4.77 13.63
CA LYS A 190 21.79 5.35 12.39
C LYS A 190 20.68 5.82 11.46
N SER A 191 19.46 5.99 11.97
CA SER A 191 18.27 6.40 11.21
C SER A 191 18.09 5.56 9.95
N TYR A 192 18.33 4.24 10.03
CA TYR A 192 18.20 3.31 8.91
C TYR A 192 18.97 3.72 7.63
N GLY A 193 20.10 4.42 7.77
CA GLY A 193 20.93 4.88 6.65
C GLY A 193 20.42 6.13 5.92
N PHE A 194 19.28 6.71 6.33
CA PHE A 194 18.75 7.94 5.72
C PHE A 194 19.66 9.15 5.97
N ALA A 195 20.25 9.26 7.16
CA ALA A 195 21.17 10.35 7.51
C ALA A 195 22.48 10.33 6.70
N THR A 196 22.91 9.15 6.22
CA THR A 196 24.12 8.99 5.42
C THR A 196 23.86 9.06 3.91
N GLY A 197 22.60 9.25 3.49
CA GLY A 197 22.22 9.21 2.08
C GLY A 197 22.25 7.80 1.47
N GLU A 198 22.30 6.76 2.30
CA GLU A 198 22.26 5.35 1.88
C GLU A 198 21.08 4.64 2.55
N PRO A 199 19.83 4.93 2.14
CA PRO A 199 18.64 4.48 2.85
C PRO A 199 18.47 2.96 2.76
N CYS A 200 17.94 2.37 3.83
CA CYS A 200 17.61 0.96 3.90
C CYS A 200 16.11 0.75 3.76
N VAL A 201 15.73 -0.15 2.85
CA VAL A 201 14.34 -0.52 2.55
C VAL A 201 14.15 -1.98 2.95
N LEU A 202 13.01 -2.27 3.59
CA LEU A 202 12.64 -3.63 3.95
C LEU A 202 11.69 -4.19 2.90
N ILE A 203 11.98 -5.39 2.40
CA ILE A 203 11.12 -6.12 1.47
C ILE A 203 10.44 -7.27 2.21
N LYS A 204 9.13 -7.41 2.01
CA LYS A 204 8.31 -8.44 2.65
C LYS A 204 7.43 -9.18 1.64
N LEU A 205 7.23 -10.48 1.82
CA LEU A 205 6.36 -11.31 0.97
C LEU A 205 4.99 -11.50 1.58
N ASN A 206 3.94 -10.92 0.99
CA ASN A 206 2.60 -10.88 1.57
C ASN A 206 2.13 -12.26 2.06
N ASN A 207 1.71 -12.31 3.33
CA ASN A 207 1.24 -13.54 3.95
C ASN A 207 -0.10 -13.96 3.36
N ILE A 208 -0.12 -15.13 2.73
CA ILE A 208 -1.35 -15.79 2.27
C ILE A 208 -1.59 -17.00 3.18
N PHE A 209 -2.82 -17.11 3.70
CA PHE A 209 -3.18 -18.19 4.60
C PHE A 209 -3.02 -19.57 3.94
N LYS A 210 -2.31 -20.49 4.60
CA LYS A 210 -1.92 -21.83 4.14
C LYS A 210 -1.09 -21.88 2.85
N TRP A 211 -0.55 -20.75 2.40
CA TRP A 211 0.37 -20.74 1.28
C TRP A 211 1.78 -21.14 1.72
N SER A 212 2.41 -22.04 0.99
CA SER A 212 3.82 -22.41 1.17
C SER A 212 4.53 -22.42 -0.19
N PRO A 213 5.82 -22.07 -0.24
CA PRO A 213 6.62 -22.26 -1.45
C PRO A 213 6.67 -23.73 -1.88
N ASP A 214 6.62 -23.99 -3.18
CA ASP A 214 6.64 -25.36 -3.72
C ASP A 214 8.07 -25.89 -3.87
N LYS A 215 8.84 -25.27 -4.77
CA LYS A 215 10.22 -25.63 -5.09
C LYS A 215 11.02 -24.35 -5.28
N THR A 216 12.30 -24.42 -4.92
CA THR A 216 13.23 -23.32 -5.15
C THR A 216 13.38 -23.05 -6.63
N LYS A 217 13.28 -21.77 -7.00
CA LYS A 217 13.55 -21.28 -8.35
C LYS A 217 14.70 -20.27 -8.25
N TYR A 218 15.75 -20.49 -9.01
CA TYR A 218 16.91 -19.61 -8.99
C TYR A 218 16.68 -18.36 -9.85
N PRO A 219 17.26 -17.21 -9.49
CA PRO A 219 17.27 -16.02 -10.34
C PRO A 219 17.91 -16.30 -11.70
N THR A 220 17.36 -15.70 -12.76
CA THR A 220 17.92 -15.80 -14.12
C THR A 220 19.25 -15.04 -14.23
N SER A 221 20.14 -15.50 -15.11
CA SER A 221 21.42 -14.83 -15.42
C SER A 221 21.27 -13.34 -15.68
N ASP A 222 20.21 -12.92 -16.38
CA ASP A 222 19.96 -11.52 -16.75
C ASP A 222 19.63 -10.63 -15.54
N TYR A 223 19.06 -11.21 -14.48
CA TYR A 223 18.85 -10.49 -13.23
C TYR A 223 20.15 -10.36 -12.44
N LEU A 224 20.97 -11.42 -12.43
CA LEU A 224 22.28 -11.40 -11.75
C LEU A 224 23.31 -10.52 -12.48
N ALA A 225 23.24 -10.43 -13.81
CA ALA A 225 24.18 -9.63 -14.60
C ALA A 225 24.00 -8.11 -14.40
N ARG A 226 22.77 -7.67 -14.09
CA ARG A 226 22.45 -6.24 -13.87
C ARG A 226 22.92 -5.69 -12.53
N ASN A 227 23.16 -6.57 -11.56
CA ASN A 227 23.74 -6.23 -10.28
C ASN A 227 24.76 -7.32 -9.93
N PRO A 228 25.98 -7.24 -10.49
CA PRO A 228 26.95 -8.30 -10.41
C PRO A 228 27.40 -8.51 -8.97
N CYS A 229 27.33 -9.75 -8.50
CA CYS A 229 27.85 -10.12 -7.20
C CYS A 229 29.38 -10.12 -7.23
N ASN A 230 30.01 -9.83 -6.09
CA ASN A 230 31.43 -10.12 -5.90
C ASN A 230 31.66 -11.64 -5.79
N GLY A 231 32.03 -12.31 -6.88
CA GLY A 231 32.37 -13.74 -6.87
C GLY A 231 32.28 -14.40 -8.25
N THR A 232 33.12 -15.40 -8.51
CA THR A 232 33.26 -16.02 -9.84
C THR A 232 32.23 -17.12 -10.15
N ASN A 233 31.44 -17.60 -9.19
CA ASN A 233 30.52 -18.75 -9.37
C ASN A 233 29.23 -18.73 -8.51
N VAL A 234 28.59 -17.57 -8.37
CA VAL A 234 27.39 -17.36 -7.54
C VAL A 234 26.25 -18.35 -7.81
N LEU A 235 26.02 -18.72 -9.08
CA LEU A 235 24.98 -19.67 -9.47
C LEU A 235 25.19 -21.07 -8.87
N ASN A 236 26.44 -21.47 -8.61
CA ASN A 236 26.72 -22.77 -8.02
C ASN A 236 26.51 -22.74 -6.50
N GLU A 237 26.86 -21.64 -5.84
CA GLU A 237 26.57 -21.40 -4.42
C GLU A 237 25.05 -21.37 -4.17
N LEU A 238 24.31 -20.69 -5.03
CA LEU A 238 22.84 -20.67 -4.99
C LEU A 238 22.25 -22.07 -5.08
N LYS A 239 22.76 -22.91 -6.00
CA LYS A 239 22.27 -24.29 -6.21
C LYS A 239 22.49 -25.20 -5.01
N SER A 240 23.35 -24.85 -4.06
CA SER A 240 23.49 -25.58 -2.79
C SER A 240 22.25 -25.44 -1.90
N PHE A 241 21.44 -24.39 -2.09
CA PHE A 241 20.24 -24.13 -1.29
C PHE A 241 18.98 -24.57 -2.04
N THR A 242 18.38 -25.68 -1.61
CA THR A 242 17.22 -26.29 -2.28
C THR A 242 15.86 -25.88 -1.72
N ASP A 243 15.82 -25.26 -0.54
CA ASP A 243 14.59 -24.95 0.20
C ASP A 243 14.48 -23.46 0.59
N HIS A 244 14.76 -22.57 -0.36
CA HIS A 244 14.80 -21.12 -0.14
C HIS A 244 14.00 -20.36 -1.21
N ILE A 245 13.34 -19.29 -0.78
CA ILE A 245 12.84 -18.26 -1.68
C ILE A 245 13.98 -17.27 -1.88
N PHE A 246 14.39 -17.05 -3.12
CA PHE A 246 15.40 -16.04 -3.43
C PHE A 246 14.76 -14.70 -3.76
N TYR A 247 15.50 -13.63 -3.52
CA TYR A 247 15.08 -12.28 -3.80
C TYR A 247 16.21 -11.52 -4.47
N THR A 248 15.88 -10.75 -5.50
CA THR A 248 16.84 -9.90 -6.21
C THR A 248 16.25 -8.52 -6.40
N CYS A 249 17.09 -7.48 -6.38
CA CYS A 249 16.68 -6.09 -6.55
C CYS A 249 17.58 -5.40 -7.57
N ASN A 250 16.99 -4.85 -8.62
CA ASN A 250 17.70 -4.19 -9.71
C ASN A 250 17.00 -2.87 -10.09
N GLY A 251 17.69 -2.02 -10.85
CA GLY A 251 17.03 -0.93 -11.58
C GLY A 251 15.95 -1.47 -12.52
N GLU A 252 14.83 -0.77 -12.63
CA GLU A 252 13.74 -1.17 -13.53
C GLU A 252 14.17 -1.13 -15.00
N THR A 253 14.91 -0.08 -15.37
CA THR A 253 15.49 0.14 -16.69
C THR A 253 17.03 0.15 -16.64
N GLU A 254 17.68 0.09 -17.81
CA GLU A 254 19.15 0.24 -17.91
C GLU A 254 19.61 1.61 -17.42
N SER A 255 18.82 2.66 -17.68
CA SER A 255 19.08 4.01 -17.17
C SER A 255 19.02 4.05 -15.64
N ASP A 256 17.98 3.47 -15.04
CA ASP A 256 17.90 3.37 -13.57
C ASP A 256 19.11 2.61 -13.01
N THR A 257 19.50 1.51 -13.66
CA THR A 257 20.64 0.69 -13.25
C THR A 257 21.96 1.49 -13.25
N SER A 258 22.14 2.41 -14.20
CA SER A 258 23.34 3.26 -14.27
C SER A 258 23.47 4.27 -13.11
N PHE A 259 22.35 4.64 -12.46
CA PHE A 259 22.35 5.56 -11.33
C PHE A 259 22.53 4.86 -9.97
N ILE A 260 22.59 3.54 -9.96
CA ILE A 260 22.77 2.72 -8.77
C ILE A 260 24.27 2.43 -8.61
N ASN A 261 24.86 2.93 -7.53
CA ASN A 261 26.28 2.69 -7.23
C ASN A 261 26.49 1.32 -6.61
N SER A 262 25.65 0.95 -5.63
CA SER A 262 25.65 -0.39 -5.04
C SER A 262 24.32 -0.71 -4.38
N ILE A 263 23.92 -1.98 -4.47
CA ILE A 263 22.82 -2.54 -3.69
C ILE A 263 23.42 -3.63 -2.80
N LYS A 264 23.09 -3.62 -1.52
CA LYS A 264 23.46 -4.69 -0.59
C LYS A 264 22.21 -5.26 0.04
N LEU A 265 22.04 -6.56 -0.07
CA LEU A 265 20.94 -7.28 0.54
C LEU A 265 21.45 -8.05 1.76
N ASN A 266 20.65 -8.11 2.82
CA ASN A 266 20.94 -8.94 3.97
C ASN A 266 19.68 -9.70 4.43
N SER A 267 19.90 -10.96 4.80
CA SER A 267 18.92 -11.89 5.36
C SER A 267 19.66 -12.98 6.16
N LEU A 268 19.01 -14.11 6.45
CA LEU A 268 19.64 -15.26 7.12
C LEU A 268 20.88 -15.80 6.40
N MET A 269 21.01 -15.57 5.09
CA MET A 269 22.15 -16.03 4.29
C MET A 269 23.37 -15.11 4.38
N GLY A 270 23.29 -14.02 5.14
CA GLY A 270 24.33 -13.01 5.24
C GLY A 270 24.28 -11.95 4.13
N ILE A 271 25.22 -11.02 4.21
CA ILE A 271 25.28 -9.88 3.29
C ILE A 271 25.75 -10.34 1.91
N ASN A 272 24.96 -10.00 0.90
CA ASN A 272 25.26 -10.28 -0.49
C ASN A 272 24.88 -9.08 -1.36
N ASP A 273 25.62 -8.84 -2.44
CA ASP A 273 25.39 -7.67 -3.29
C ASP A 273 24.21 -7.87 -4.27
N CYS A 274 23.81 -9.11 -4.55
CA CYS A 274 22.94 -9.41 -5.70
C CYS A 274 21.69 -10.26 -5.38
N PHE A 275 21.70 -11.05 -4.31
CA PHE A 275 20.55 -11.84 -3.90
C PHE A 275 20.43 -11.91 -2.38
N ALA A 276 19.23 -12.20 -1.88
CA ALA A 276 18.99 -12.67 -0.53
C ALA A 276 18.14 -13.93 -0.59
N GLY A 277 18.16 -14.73 0.47
CA GLY A 277 17.30 -15.91 0.57
C GLY A 277 16.62 -16.03 1.91
N VAL A 278 15.42 -16.63 1.87
CA VAL A 278 14.60 -16.93 3.05
C VAL A 278 14.23 -18.41 2.99
N PRO A 279 14.52 -19.21 4.03
CA PRO A 279 14.16 -20.62 4.08
C PRO A 279 12.64 -20.86 4.05
N PHE A 280 12.23 -22.03 3.54
CA PHE A 280 10.82 -22.41 3.45
C PHE A 280 10.13 -22.65 4.79
N TYR A 281 10.86 -22.99 5.86
CA TYR A 281 10.27 -23.32 7.16
C TYR A 281 9.53 -22.15 7.84
N PHE A 282 9.73 -20.91 7.38
CA PHE A 282 8.92 -19.76 7.81
C PHE A 282 7.49 -19.79 7.25
N TYR A 283 7.18 -20.72 6.35
CA TYR A 283 5.88 -20.90 5.72
C TYR A 283 5.38 -22.34 5.97
N PRO A 284 4.06 -22.57 6.06
CA PRO A 284 2.96 -21.64 5.74
C PRO A 284 2.53 -20.72 6.89
N TYR A 285 1.89 -19.61 6.54
CA TYR A 285 1.16 -18.79 7.50
C TYR A 285 -0.20 -19.44 7.81
N THR A 286 -0.43 -19.79 9.06
CA THR A 286 -1.66 -20.44 9.55
C THR A 286 -2.37 -19.63 10.64
N ASN A 287 -2.05 -18.33 10.74
CA ASN A 287 -2.51 -17.45 11.81
C ASN A 287 -2.00 -17.89 13.19
N GLN A 288 -0.77 -18.40 13.24
CA GLN A 288 -0.08 -18.75 14.48
C GLN A 288 0.26 -17.51 15.30
N ALA A 289 0.23 -17.64 16.63
CA ALA A 289 0.53 -16.55 17.54
C ALA A 289 1.99 -16.12 17.38
N ASN A 290 2.25 -14.81 17.44
CA ASN A 290 3.58 -14.21 17.31
C ASN A 290 4.31 -14.57 16.00
N TYR A 291 3.58 -14.87 14.92
CA TYR A 291 4.21 -15.13 13.62
C TYR A 291 5.11 -13.97 13.21
N MET A 292 6.36 -14.30 12.89
CA MET A 292 7.31 -13.38 12.29
C MET A 292 7.42 -13.65 10.81
N GLN A 293 6.94 -12.69 10.02
CA GLN A 293 7.14 -12.70 8.58
C GLN A 293 8.61 -12.34 8.29
N PRO A 294 9.34 -13.16 7.52
CA PRO A 294 10.71 -12.84 7.11
C PRO A 294 10.80 -11.51 6.34
N LEU A 295 11.80 -10.71 6.68
CA LEU A 295 12.05 -9.39 6.09
C LEU A 295 13.44 -9.31 5.49
N ILE A 296 13.57 -8.80 4.28
CA ILE A 296 14.88 -8.64 3.65
C ILE A 296 15.28 -7.19 3.71
N VAL A 297 16.48 -6.93 4.22
CA VAL A 297 17.05 -5.58 4.27
C VAL A 297 17.76 -5.31 2.95
N VAL A 298 17.42 -4.21 2.30
CA VAL A 298 18.06 -3.73 1.08
C VAL A 298 18.64 -2.35 1.34
N LYS A 299 19.96 -2.26 1.41
CA LYS A 299 20.69 -1.00 1.52
C LYS A 299 21.06 -0.50 0.14
N LEU A 300 20.76 0.77 -0.12
CA LEU A 300 20.88 1.38 -1.44
C LEU A 300 21.86 2.55 -1.40
N ASN A 301 22.87 2.52 -2.28
CA ASN A 301 23.71 3.67 -2.56
C ASN A 301 23.40 4.14 -4.00
N LEU A 302 22.84 5.34 -4.11
CA LEU A 302 22.29 5.90 -5.35
C LEU A 302 22.95 7.23 -5.69
N THR A 303 22.93 7.59 -6.97
CA THR A 303 23.33 8.92 -7.43
C THR A 303 22.36 9.98 -6.92
N LEU A 304 22.90 11.07 -6.35
CA LEU A 304 22.12 12.17 -5.81
C LEU A 304 21.37 12.95 -6.90
N ASN A 305 20.25 13.57 -6.51
CA ASN A 305 19.37 14.40 -7.32
C ASN A 305 18.75 13.72 -8.55
N GLN A 306 18.81 12.38 -8.62
CA GLN A 306 18.15 11.58 -9.64
C GLN A 306 17.02 10.76 -9.03
N GLN A 307 15.94 10.57 -9.79
CA GLN A 307 14.88 9.64 -9.41
C GLN A 307 15.18 8.27 -10.04
N VAL A 308 15.40 7.27 -9.19
CA VAL A 308 15.76 5.91 -9.61
C VAL A 308 14.62 4.97 -9.29
N ASN A 309 14.15 4.21 -10.28
CA ASN A 309 13.15 3.17 -10.08
C ASN A 309 13.82 1.82 -9.83
N ILE A 310 13.50 1.20 -8.72
CA ILE A 310 14.02 -0.10 -8.30
C ILE A 310 12.88 -1.11 -8.34
N ASN A 311 13.19 -2.29 -8.87
CA ASN A 311 12.28 -3.42 -8.93
C ASN A 311 12.92 -4.62 -8.23
N CYS A 312 12.31 -5.04 -7.12
CA CYS A 312 12.67 -6.24 -6.40
C CYS A 312 11.74 -7.40 -6.77
N VAL A 313 12.28 -8.62 -6.88
CA VAL A 313 11.59 -9.81 -7.36
C VAL A 313 11.86 -10.97 -6.43
N ALA A 314 10.84 -11.78 -6.13
CA ALA A 314 10.95 -13.03 -5.39
C ALA A 314 10.86 -14.23 -6.35
N TRP A 315 11.67 -15.25 -6.07
CA TRP A 315 11.85 -16.42 -6.92
C TRP A 315 11.50 -17.69 -6.15
N ALA A 316 10.38 -18.31 -6.55
CA ALA A 316 10.00 -19.67 -6.22
C ALA A 316 9.15 -20.23 -7.37
N ASN A 317 9.00 -21.55 -7.46
CA ASN A 317 8.31 -22.17 -8.59
C ASN A 317 6.82 -21.75 -8.69
N ASN A 318 6.16 -21.59 -7.56
CA ASN A 318 4.76 -21.16 -7.46
C ASN A 318 4.60 -19.63 -7.28
N ILE A 319 5.67 -18.86 -7.49
CA ILE A 319 5.60 -17.39 -7.58
C ILE A 319 5.72 -17.00 -9.05
N LYS A 320 4.60 -16.62 -9.65
CA LYS A 320 4.59 -15.97 -10.97
C LYS A 320 4.84 -14.48 -10.82
N ILE A 321 5.72 -13.95 -11.66
CA ILE A 321 6.12 -12.55 -11.63
C ILE A 321 5.21 -11.78 -12.58
N ASP A 322 4.35 -10.93 -12.02
CA ASP A 322 3.56 -9.95 -12.77
C ASP A 322 3.83 -8.56 -12.21
N LYS A 323 4.66 -7.79 -12.93
CA LYS A 323 5.06 -6.43 -12.54
C LYS A 323 3.91 -5.43 -12.49
N ARG A 324 2.83 -5.66 -13.25
CA ARG A 324 1.68 -4.73 -13.29
C ARG A 324 0.79 -4.91 -12.07
N LYS A 325 0.59 -6.16 -11.65
CA LYS A 325 -0.23 -6.52 -10.49
C LYS A 325 0.57 -6.54 -9.17
N GLY A 326 1.90 -6.47 -9.23
CA GLY A 326 2.77 -6.58 -8.06
C GLY A 326 2.89 -8.00 -7.53
N TYR A 327 2.59 -9.01 -8.36
CA TYR A 327 2.77 -10.42 -7.98
C TYR A 327 4.24 -10.80 -8.12
N GLY A 328 4.80 -11.39 -7.07
CA GLY A 328 6.21 -11.78 -7.01
C GLY A 328 7.20 -10.62 -7.20
N SER A 329 6.74 -9.37 -7.24
CA SER A 329 7.57 -8.20 -7.54
C SER A 329 7.05 -6.95 -6.84
N VAL A 330 7.96 -6.06 -6.46
CA VAL A 330 7.63 -4.74 -5.92
C VAL A 330 8.47 -3.68 -6.62
N LYS A 331 7.78 -2.66 -7.10
CA LYS A 331 8.39 -1.48 -7.73
C LYS A 331 8.29 -0.30 -6.79
N PHE A 332 9.39 0.42 -6.64
CA PHE A 332 9.44 1.67 -5.92
C PHE A 332 10.47 2.62 -6.50
N SER A 333 10.26 3.91 -6.29
CA SER A 333 11.18 4.97 -6.71
C SER A 333 11.85 5.60 -5.50
N ILE A 334 13.13 5.94 -5.65
CA ILE A 334 13.87 6.70 -4.64
C ILE A 334 14.51 7.90 -5.29
N LYS A 335 14.43 9.05 -4.62
CA LYS A 335 15.11 10.29 -4.99
C LYS A 335 15.76 10.89 -3.75
N ILE A 336 17.09 10.96 -3.77
CA ILE A 336 17.89 11.49 -2.66
C ILE A 336 18.41 12.86 -3.06
N MET A 337 18.07 13.90 -2.32
CA MET A 337 18.50 15.28 -2.57
C MET A 337 19.61 15.69 -1.60
N ASN A 338 20.47 16.61 -2.04
CA ASN A 338 21.45 17.29 -1.17
C ASN A 338 20.96 18.65 -0.69
#